data_AF-A0A086CZ25-F1
#
_entry.id   AF-A0A086CZ25-F1
#
_cell.length_a   1.000
_cell.length_b   1.000
_cell.length_c   1.000
_cell.angle_alpha   90.00
_cell.angle_beta   90.00
_cell.angle_gamma   90.00
#
_symmetry.space_group_name_H-M   'P 1'
#
loop_
_entity.id
_entity.type
_entity.pdbx_description
1 polymer ?
#
loop_
_entity_poly.entity_id
_entity_poly.type
_entity_poly.pdbx_seq_one_letter_code
_entity_poly.pdbx_strand_id
1 'polypeptide(L)'
;MLTAVFDDYDLAKGRYRFDLRRDYPARSYCVQYRESDLNFISRLLEEEGLWFYFEYSGSSTTADNGQDNAASTEPESDFDGHRLVITDDVDTTRPVSPQAIRFHRQAATEREDALTQWGGVRTQQPTRVSVGTFDYKQPSLTKRTGLDTLSDQGNLPPTERYDYAGEYYYHGYERGERLTENRLEAHESRAKRFRGSGGARQLQAGRWFELIQHPLHDSGGEAERQFLLLGLTVHAENALPVSAQLQALPGSLQPQLDAAKTAHGLEDEGDSERLSDYRSGGTGHFLVDLEAQRLSQPYRHPLTHRRPVIGGPQTATVVGPANEEIHTDHLNRVRVQFHWDRQGQNDENSSVWLRVSQPNAGAGWGGVFVPRIGQEVLVDFLEGDADRPLITGRVYNGEQTPDWHSHGLLSGFKSKTYRGSKYNELVFDDATDQERVRLNSEAEKSQLNLGYLIHQTGNTRGAFRGTGFELR
;
A
#
# COMPACT_ATOMS: atom_id res chain seq x y z
N MET A 1 10.16 -6.81 -2.62
CA MET A 1 9.68 -5.41 -2.75
C MET A 1 10.13 -4.59 -1.57
N LEU A 2 9.64 -4.83 -0.35
CA LEU A 2 10.01 -4.06 0.85
C LEU A 2 11.52 -4.00 1.10
N THR A 3 12.20 -5.16 1.05
CA THR A 3 13.67 -5.29 1.13
C THR A 3 14.39 -4.34 0.16
N ALA A 4 13.93 -4.25 -1.10
CA ALA A 4 14.57 -3.40 -2.09
C ALA A 4 14.47 -1.91 -1.72
N VAL A 5 13.33 -1.48 -1.20
CA VAL A 5 13.16 -0.10 -0.73
C VAL A 5 14.01 0.16 0.51
N PHE A 6 14.05 -0.76 1.48
CA PHE A 6 14.87 -0.57 2.68
C PHE A 6 16.37 -0.57 2.37
N ASP A 7 16.83 -1.39 1.43
CA ASP A 7 18.24 -1.50 1.09
C ASP A 7 18.78 -0.28 0.33
N ASP A 8 17.90 0.57 -0.21
CA ASP A 8 18.25 1.88 -0.77
C ASP A 8 18.60 2.92 0.32
N TYR A 9 18.31 2.62 1.61
CA TYR A 9 18.61 3.49 2.74
C TYR A 9 19.68 2.90 3.66
N ASP A 10 20.83 3.58 3.78
CA ASP A 10 21.96 3.13 4.63
C ASP A 10 21.56 2.91 6.10
N LEU A 11 20.63 3.71 6.63
CA LEU A 11 20.14 3.58 8.01
C LEU A 11 19.24 2.36 8.23
N ALA A 12 18.54 1.91 7.19
CA ALA A 12 17.63 0.77 7.29
C ALA A 12 18.31 -0.55 6.91
N LYS A 13 19.29 -0.49 6.00
CA LYS A 13 20.04 -1.65 5.50
C LYS A 13 20.63 -2.48 6.65
N GLY A 14 20.21 -3.75 6.72
CA GLY A 14 20.62 -4.67 7.78
C GLY A 14 20.02 -4.41 9.17
N ARG A 15 19.09 -3.45 9.30
CA ARG A 15 18.38 -3.09 10.55
C ARG A 15 16.88 -3.41 10.51
N TYR A 16 16.48 -4.37 9.68
CA TYR A 16 15.12 -4.91 9.66
C TYR A 16 15.12 -6.45 9.65
N ARG A 17 14.06 -7.06 10.16
CA ARG A 17 13.81 -8.51 10.12
C ARG A 17 12.35 -8.80 9.80
N PHE A 18 12.10 -9.93 9.14
CA PHE A 18 10.78 -10.47 8.86
C PHE A 18 10.53 -11.71 9.72
N ASP A 19 9.56 -11.63 10.62
CA ASP A 19 9.08 -12.74 11.45
C ASP A 19 7.69 -13.13 10.97
N LEU A 20 7.66 -13.85 9.85
CA LEU A 20 6.41 -14.18 9.14
C LEU A 20 6.06 -15.65 9.37
N ARG A 21 4.79 -15.93 9.62
CA ARG A 21 4.24 -17.30 9.71
C ARG A 21 3.53 -17.72 8.44
N ARG A 22 3.19 -16.77 7.57
CA ARG A 22 2.48 -16.98 6.30
C ARG A 22 3.43 -16.78 5.12
N ASP A 23 3.16 -17.49 4.04
CA ASP A 23 3.81 -17.26 2.75
C ASP A 23 3.10 -16.16 1.96
N TYR A 24 3.88 -15.23 1.40
CA TYR A 24 3.38 -14.09 0.64
C TYR A 24 3.68 -14.24 -0.86
N PRO A 25 2.67 -14.39 -1.72
CA PRO A 25 2.89 -14.59 -3.15
C PRO A 25 3.43 -13.32 -3.81
N ALA A 26 4.28 -13.51 -4.82
CA ALA A 26 4.77 -12.40 -5.63
C ALA A 26 3.61 -11.68 -6.33
N ARG A 27 3.62 -10.34 -6.26
CA ARG A 27 2.71 -9.50 -7.04
C ARG A 27 3.12 -9.54 -8.51
N SER A 28 2.15 -9.61 -9.41
CA SER A 28 2.41 -9.59 -10.85
C SER A 28 2.86 -8.20 -11.34
N TYR A 29 2.37 -7.14 -10.71
CA TYR A 29 2.75 -5.76 -10.96
C TYR A 29 2.47 -4.92 -9.72
N CYS A 30 3.40 -4.03 -9.37
CA CYS A 30 3.22 -3.06 -8.30
C CYS A 30 4.08 -1.83 -8.57
N VAL A 31 3.45 -0.66 -8.55
CA VAL A 31 4.04 0.64 -8.89
C VAL A 31 4.02 1.52 -7.65
N GLN A 32 5.16 2.14 -7.36
CA GLN A 32 5.24 3.29 -6.47
C GLN A 32 5.10 4.56 -7.32
N TYR A 33 3.97 5.26 -7.20
CA TYR A 33 3.66 6.41 -8.05
C TYR A 33 3.33 7.66 -7.24
N ARG A 34 4.20 8.69 -7.33
CA ARG A 34 4.01 9.99 -6.65
C ARG A 34 3.67 9.89 -5.16
N GLU A 35 4.29 8.93 -4.47
CA GLU A 35 4.18 8.73 -3.03
C GLU A 35 5.56 8.54 -2.41
N SER A 36 5.68 8.84 -1.12
CA SER A 36 6.90 8.55 -0.37
C SER A 36 7.07 7.05 -0.16
N ASP A 37 8.33 6.62 0.00
CA ASP A 37 8.70 5.24 0.29
C ASP A 37 8.00 4.74 1.56
N LEU A 38 7.84 5.61 2.57
CA LEU A 38 7.07 5.31 3.76
C LEU A 38 5.60 4.99 3.45
N ASN A 39 4.91 5.82 2.66
CA ASN A 39 3.50 5.55 2.31
C ASN A 39 3.38 4.26 1.50
N PHE A 40 4.30 4.03 0.56
CA PHE A 40 4.36 2.83 -0.27
C PHE A 40 4.52 1.56 0.57
N ILE A 41 5.49 1.54 1.48
CA ILE A 41 5.72 0.42 2.39
C ILE A 41 4.50 0.23 3.29
N SER A 42 4.02 1.29 3.95
CA SER A 42 2.92 1.20 4.90
C SER A 42 1.64 0.67 4.26
N ARG A 43 1.22 1.17 3.08
CA ARG A 43 0.01 0.67 2.41
C ARG A 43 0.13 -0.80 1.99
N LEU A 44 1.34 -1.25 1.63
CA LEU A 44 1.59 -2.65 1.28
C LEU A 44 1.54 -3.54 2.51
N LEU A 45 2.14 -3.11 3.62
CA LEU A 45 2.05 -3.84 4.90
C LEU A 45 0.59 -3.96 5.33
N GLU A 46 -0.16 -2.85 5.33
CA GLU A 46 -1.59 -2.83 5.66
C GLU A 46 -2.42 -3.76 4.75
N GLU A 47 -2.17 -3.77 3.44
CA GLU A 47 -2.87 -4.64 2.49
C GLU A 47 -2.60 -6.12 2.74
N GLU A 48 -1.35 -6.47 3.04
CA GLU A 48 -0.91 -7.85 3.32
C GLU A 48 -1.22 -8.31 4.75
N GLY A 49 -1.76 -7.43 5.60
CA GLY A 49 -2.00 -7.73 7.01
C GLY A 49 -0.72 -7.79 7.85
N LEU A 50 0.36 -7.24 7.32
CA LEU A 50 1.63 -7.08 8.01
C LEU A 50 1.59 -5.82 8.86
N TRP A 51 2.34 -5.86 9.94
CA TRP A 51 2.56 -4.74 10.83
C TRP A 51 3.97 -4.83 11.39
N PHE A 52 4.41 -3.79 12.09
CA PHE A 52 5.78 -3.74 12.58
C PHE A 52 5.88 -3.12 13.97
N TYR A 53 6.97 -3.44 14.63
CA TYR A 53 7.41 -2.80 15.87
C TYR A 53 8.94 -2.66 15.86
N PHE A 54 9.47 -1.96 16.86
CA PHE A 54 10.92 -1.75 16.97
C PHE A 54 11.47 -2.50 18.17
N GLU A 55 12.64 -3.11 17.98
CA GLU A 55 13.50 -3.64 19.04
C GLU A 55 14.70 -2.72 19.25
N TYR A 56 15.21 -2.68 20.48
CA TYR A 56 16.29 -1.79 20.91
C TYR A 56 17.43 -2.64 21.48
N SER A 57 18.67 -2.41 21.03
CA SER A 57 19.86 -3.06 21.59
C SER A 57 20.06 -2.62 23.05
N GLY A 58 20.46 -3.55 23.92
CA GLY A 58 20.68 -3.25 25.34
C GLY A 58 19.41 -3.11 26.20
N SER A 59 18.23 -3.43 25.67
CA SER A 59 17.00 -3.51 26.49
C SER A 59 16.89 -4.79 27.34
N SER A 60 17.93 -5.63 27.36
CA SER A 60 18.06 -6.71 28.35
C SER A 60 18.42 -6.10 29.70
N THR A 61 17.41 -5.63 30.43
CA THR A 61 17.53 -5.35 31.85
C THR A 61 17.66 -6.67 32.62
N THR A 62 18.84 -7.30 32.56
CA THR A 62 19.28 -8.11 33.70
C THR A 62 19.49 -7.13 34.84
N ALA A 63 18.53 -7.08 35.77
CA ALA A 63 18.73 -6.42 37.04
C ALA A 63 20.00 -7.01 37.66
N ASP A 64 21.04 -6.19 37.77
CA ASP A 64 22.30 -6.51 38.41
C ASP A 64 22.06 -6.60 39.93
N ASN A 65 21.33 -7.63 40.36
CA ASN A 65 21.32 -8.07 41.74
C ASN A 65 22.65 -8.79 41.92
N GLY A 66 23.65 -8.09 42.45
CA GLY A 66 25.02 -8.55 42.68
C GLY A 66 25.11 -9.87 43.46
N GLN A 67 24.79 -10.95 42.78
CA GLN A 67 24.85 -12.31 43.26
C GLN A 67 25.29 -13.15 42.06
N ASP A 68 26.56 -13.51 42.08
CA ASP A 68 27.21 -14.45 41.17
C ASP A 68 26.34 -15.70 41.03
N ASN A 69 25.51 -15.74 39.99
CA ASN A 69 24.80 -16.93 39.57
C ASN A 69 25.07 -17.16 38.10
N ALA A 70 25.71 -18.30 37.86
CA ALA A 70 26.13 -18.79 36.57
C ALA A 70 24.93 -18.94 35.60
N ALA A 71 25.21 -18.61 34.34
CA ALA A 71 24.48 -19.04 33.14
C ALA A 71 23.03 -18.56 32.98
N SER A 72 22.79 -17.24 32.95
CA SER A 72 21.69 -16.71 32.14
C SER A 72 22.17 -16.61 30.68
N THR A 73 21.81 -17.61 29.87
CA THR A 73 22.18 -17.72 28.45
C THR A 73 21.12 -17.00 27.60
N GLU A 74 20.92 -15.70 27.82
CA GLU A 74 20.21 -14.88 26.84
C GLU A 74 21.27 -14.28 25.91
N PRO A 75 21.19 -14.48 24.58
CA PRO A 75 22.20 -13.97 23.67
C PRO A 75 22.24 -12.45 23.75
N GLU A 76 23.45 -11.87 23.85
CA GLU A 76 23.67 -10.44 23.56
C GLU A 76 22.92 -10.09 22.26
N SER A 77 22.25 -8.93 22.25
CA SER A 77 21.48 -8.50 21.09
C SER A 77 22.36 -8.56 19.84
N ASP A 78 21.91 -9.29 18.82
CA ASP A 78 22.63 -9.53 17.56
C ASP A 78 22.77 -8.27 16.67
N PHE A 79 22.31 -7.12 17.18
CA PHE A 79 22.29 -5.83 16.49
C PHE A 79 22.57 -4.69 17.48
N ASP A 80 23.04 -3.57 16.93
CA ASP A 80 23.28 -2.31 17.66
C ASP A 80 22.26 -1.24 17.22
N GLY A 81 21.75 -0.48 18.17
CA GLY A 81 20.74 0.57 18.00
C GLY A 81 19.31 0.05 17.92
N HIS A 82 18.62 0.36 16.83
CA HIS A 82 17.20 0.05 16.61
C HIS A 82 17.04 -0.93 15.45
N ARG A 83 16.18 -1.92 15.62
CA ARG A 83 15.79 -2.87 14.57
C ARG A 83 14.28 -2.83 14.34
N LEU A 84 13.88 -2.70 13.09
CA LEU A 84 12.49 -2.84 12.66
C LEU A 84 12.15 -4.34 12.54
N VAL A 85 11.11 -4.80 13.23
CA VAL A 85 10.60 -6.17 13.09
C VAL A 85 9.24 -6.11 12.42
N ILE A 86 9.13 -6.76 11.26
CA ILE A 86 7.88 -6.88 10.50
C ILE A 86 7.31 -8.26 10.74
N THR A 87 6.04 -8.33 11.10
CA THR A 87 5.36 -9.58 11.45
C THR A 87 3.93 -9.62 10.90
N ASP A 88 3.40 -10.83 10.77
CA ASP A 88 2.01 -11.13 10.42
C ASP A 88 1.22 -11.77 11.57
N ASP A 89 1.82 -11.98 12.73
CA ASP A 89 1.20 -12.78 13.79
C ASP A 89 1.68 -12.37 15.18
N VAL A 90 0.72 -12.23 16.09
CA VAL A 90 0.98 -11.81 17.47
C VAL A 90 1.83 -12.81 18.24
N ASP A 91 1.80 -14.09 17.89
CA ASP A 91 2.59 -15.15 18.54
C ASP A 91 4.09 -15.01 18.28
N THR A 92 4.50 -14.23 17.27
CA THR A 92 5.92 -13.95 17.00
C THR A 92 6.50 -12.92 17.97
N THR A 93 5.63 -12.21 18.70
CA THR A 93 6.03 -11.16 19.62
C THR A 93 6.55 -11.73 20.94
N ARG A 94 7.47 -10.99 21.56
CA ARG A 94 8.08 -11.40 22.83
C ARG A 94 7.43 -10.68 24.01
N PRO A 95 7.42 -11.29 25.21
CA PRO A 95 6.98 -10.59 26.40
C PRO A 95 7.93 -9.42 26.73
N VAL A 96 7.41 -8.45 27.48
CA VAL A 96 8.22 -7.49 28.23
C VAL A 96 8.97 -8.21 29.35
N SER A 97 10.06 -7.61 29.85
CA SER A 97 10.82 -8.15 30.98
C SER A 97 10.88 -7.13 32.11
N PRO A 98 10.37 -7.43 33.32
CA PRO A 98 9.61 -8.63 33.69
C PRO A 98 8.22 -8.73 33.01
N GLN A 99 7.76 -9.95 32.71
CA GLN A 99 6.48 -10.22 32.03
C GLN A 99 5.25 -9.77 32.84
N ALA A 100 5.27 -10.00 34.15
CA ALA A 100 4.16 -9.72 35.03
C ALA A 100 4.13 -8.24 35.42
N ILE A 101 3.01 -7.57 35.16
CA ILE A 101 2.77 -6.17 35.49
C ILE A 101 1.63 -6.09 36.51
N ARG A 102 1.92 -5.50 37.67
CA ARG A 102 0.94 -5.37 38.75
C ARG A 102 -0.05 -4.26 38.45
N PHE A 103 -1.32 -4.51 38.75
CA PHE A 103 -2.32 -3.47 38.92
C PHE A 103 -2.39 -3.10 40.40
N HIS A 104 -1.81 -1.97 40.77
CA HIS A 104 -1.67 -1.58 42.17
C HIS A 104 -1.48 -0.06 42.29
N ARG A 105 -1.63 0.47 43.51
CA ARG A 105 -1.28 1.87 43.79
C ARG A 105 0.21 2.11 43.54
N GLN A 106 0.57 3.33 43.17
CA GLN A 106 1.95 3.79 43.03
C GLN A 106 2.27 4.73 44.20
N ALA A 107 3.26 4.38 45.02
CA ALA A 107 3.68 5.16 46.18
C ALA A 107 5.19 5.02 46.41
N ALA A 108 5.81 5.98 47.10
CA ALA A 108 7.26 5.99 47.35
C ALA A 108 7.79 4.75 48.11
N THR A 109 6.90 4.01 48.78
CA THR A 109 7.23 2.77 49.50
C THR A 109 7.15 1.51 48.63
N GLU A 110 6.60 1.62 47.42
CA GLU A 110 6.49 0.51 46.48
C GLU A 110 7.86 0.25 45.84
N ARG A 111 8.23 -1.04 45.73
CA ARG A 111 9.54 -1.45 45.19
C ARG A 111 9.50 -1.77 43.69
N GLU A 112 8.31 -1.94 43.15
CA GLU A 112 8.08 -2.36 41.76
C GLU A 112 7.07 -1.43 41.11
N ASP A 113 7.29 -1.15 39.83
CA ASP A 113 6.36 -0.36 39.04
C ASP A 113 5.03 -1.09 38.84
N ALA A 114 3.95 -0.34 38.71
CA ALA A 114 2.60 -0.85 38.55
C ALA A 114 1.77 0.04 37.62
N LEU A 115 0.71 -0.54 37.07
CA LEU A 115 -0.40 0.18 36.47
C LEU A 115 -1.38 0.59 37.57
N THR A 116 -1.81 1.85 37.56
CA THR A 116 -2.74 2.43 38.53
C THR A 116 -4.13 2.61 37.93
N GLN A 117 -4.23 2.73 36.61
CA GLN A 117 -5.48 2.82 35.88
C GLN A 117 -5.55 1.73 34.81
N TRP A 118 -6.74 1.14 34.65
CA TRP A 118 -7.01 0.12 33.65
C TRP A 118 -8.48 0.14 33.25
N GLY A 119 -8.78 0.05 31.95
CA GLY A 119 -10.14 0.09 31.45
C GLY A 119 -10.28 -0.50 30.06
N GLY A 120 -11.33 -1.30 29.86
CA GLY A 120 -11.72 -1.80 28.54
C GLY A 120 -12.61 -0.79 27.80
N VAL A 121 -12.27 -0.49 26.56
CA VAL A 121 -13.07 0.32 25.64
C VAL A 121 -13.60 -0.56 24.52
N ARG A 122 -14.91 -0.52 24.30
CA ARG A 122 -15.56 -1.19 23.16
C ARG A 122 -16.03 -0.17 22.15
N THR A 123 -15.87 -0.48 20.87
CA THR A 123 -16.36 0.35 19.76
C THR A 123 -17.07 -0.55 18.77
N GLN A 124 -18.24 -0.16 18.31
CA GLN A 124 -18.99 -0.93 17.33
C GLN A 124 -18.21 -1.06 16.01
N GLN A 125 -18.13 -2.27 15.48
CA GLN A 125 -17.50 -2.61 14.19
C GLN A 125 -18.50 -3.37 13.31
N PRO A 126 -18.28 -3.44 11.98
CA PRO A 126 -19.11 -4.26 11.11
C PRO A 126 -19.09 -5.73 11.55
N THR A 127 -20.21 -6.43 11.35
CA THR A 127 -20.33 -7.88 11.62
C THR A 127 -19.94 -8.73 10.42
N ARG A 128 -19.76 -8.12 9.25
CA ARG A 128 -19.33 -8.78 8.01
C ARG A 128 -18.45 -7.86 7.17
N VAL A 129 -17.40 -8.42 6.58
CA VAL A 129 -16.57 -7.74 5.58
C VAL A 129 -16.60 -8.55 4.29
N SER A 130 -16.82 -7.87 3.16
CA SER A 130 -16.83 -8.49 1.83
C SER A 130 -15.99 -7.71 0.83
N VAL A 131 -15.21 -8.42 0.01
CA VAL A 131 -14.35 -7.83 -1.02
C VAL A 131 -14.62 -8.46 -2.39
N GLY A 132 -14.95 -7.61 -3.36
CA GLY A 132 -15.17 -8.01 -4.76
C GLY A 132 -14.05 -7.56 -5.71
N THR A 133 -13.85 -8.30 -6.80
CA THR A 133 -12.99 -7.91 -7.93
C THR A 133 -13.50 -8.55 -9.23
N PHE A 134 -13.12 -7.99 -10.38
CA PHE A 134 -13.39 -8.57 -11.70
C PHE A 134 -12.08 -9.02 -12.36
N ASP A 135 -12.05 -10.21 -12.96
CA ASP A 135 -10.87 -10.70 -13.70
C ASP A 135 -11.23 -10.95 -15.17
N TYR A 136 -10.66 -10.15 -16.08
CA TYR A 136 -10.88 -10.30 -17.51
C TYR A 136 -10.36 -11.62 -18.10
N LYS A 137 -9.45 -12.33 -17.42
CA LYS A 137 -9.00 -13.66 -17.84
C LYS A 137 -10.05 -14.73 -17.53
N GLN A 138 -10.95 -14.48 -16.58
CA GLN A 138 -12.02 -15.38 -16.15
C GLN A 138 -13.33 -14.58 -15.93
N PRO A 139 -13.88 -13.93 -16.99
CA PRO A 139 -14.96 -12.94 -16.82
C PRO A 139 -16.29 -13.55 -16.35
N SER A 140 -16.49 -14.85 -16.55
CA SER A 140 -17.65 -15.58 -16.05
C SER A 140 -17.56 -15.96 -14.56
N LEU A 141 -16.37 -15.86 -13.96
CA LEU A 141 -16.15 -16.21 -12.57
C LEU A 141 -16.34 -14.99 -11.67
N THR A 142 -17.44 -14.96 -10.92
CA THR A 142 -17.71 -13.89 -9.94
C THR A 142 -16.75 -14.00 -8.77
N LYS A 143 -15.72 -13.14 -8.73
CA LYS A 143 -14.77 -13.09 -7.61
C LYS A 143 -15.25 -12.16 -6.52
N ARG A 144 -15.85 -12.76 -5.49
CA ARG A 144 -16.28 -12.09 -4.28
C ARG A 144 -16.02 -13.02 -3.10
N THR A 145 -15.38 -12.50 -2.07
CA THR A 145 -15.19 -13.18 -0.78
C THR A 145 -15.87 -12.35 0.30
N GLY A 146 -16.35 -12.99 1.35
CA GLY A 146 -16.93 -12.29 2.48
C GLY A 146 -16.98 -13.16 3.71
N LEU A 147 -16.57 -12.59 4.83
CA LEU A 147 -16.39 -13.27 6.11
C LEU A 147 -17.19 -12.53 7.18
N ASP A 148 -17.81 -13.31 8.06
CA ASP A 148 -18.52 -12.80 9.23
C ASP A 148 -17.57 -12.75 10.43
N THR A 149 -17.76 -11.79 11.33
CA THR A 149 -16.94 -11.67 12.53
C THR A 149 -17.07 -12.91 13.40
N LEU A 150 -15.95 -13.45 13.87
CA LEU A 150 -15.91 -14.60 14.75
C LEU A 150 -16.27 -14.23 16.19
N SER A 151 -15.91 -13.01 16.60
CA SER A 151 -16.12 -12.54 17.96
C SER A 151 -17.54 -12.04 18.20
N ASP A 152 -18.17 -12.50 19.28
CA ASP A 152 -19.42 -11.94 19.79
C ASP A 152 -19.19 -10.49 20.25
N GLN A 153 -19.63 -9.54 19.42
CA GLN A 153 -19.61 -8.11 19.72
C GLN A 153 -20.86 -7.66 20.50
N GLY A 154 -21.65 -8.61 21.02
CA GLY A 154 -22.93 -8.40 21.67
C GLY A 154 -24.10 -8.45 20.69
N ASN A 155 -25.27 -7.96 21.13
CA ASN A 155 -26.49 -7.91 20.34
C ASN A 155 -26.45 -6.80 19.27
N LEU A 156 -25.51 -6.91 18.31
CA LEU A 156 -25.42 -6.00 17.17
C LEU A 156 -26.33 -6.47 16.03
N PRO A 157 -27.00 -5.55 15.31
CA PRO A 157 -27.66 -5.90 14.06
C PRO A 157 -26.62 -6.31 13.01
N PRO A 158 -27.01 -7.17 12.03
CA PRO A 158 -26.12 -7.53 10.93
C PRO A 158 -25.75 -6.28 10.13
N THR A 159 -24.45 -5.98 10.07
CA THR A 159 -23.90 -4.83 9.35
C THR A 159 -22.72 -5.28 8.49
N GLU A 160 -22.80 -4.98 7.19
CA GLU A 160 -21.77 -5.36 6.23
C GLU A 160 -20.96 -4.14 5.79
N ARG A 161 -19.64 -4.33 5.73
CA ARG A 161 -18.73 -3.45 4.98
C ARG A 161 -18.31 -4.15 3.69
N TYR A 162 -18.92 -3.74 2.58
CA TYR A 162 -18.55 -4.20 1.24
C TYR A 162 -17.58 -3.21 0.58
N ASP A 163 -16.54 -3.75 -0.06
CA ASP A 163 -15.62 -2.99 -0.90
C ASP A 163 -15.39 -3.68 -2.24
N TYR A 164 -15.41 -2.92 -3.33
CA TYR A 164 -14.98 -3.39 -4.63
C TYR A 164 -13.54 -2.91 -4.84
N ALA A 165 -12.58 -3.82 -4.75
CA ALA A 165 -11.15 -3.48 -4.71
C ALA A 165 -10.55 -3.16 -6.09
N GLY A 166 -11.38 -3.03 -7.13
CA GLY A 166 -10.95 -2.77 -8.51
C GLY A 166 -10.80 -4.03 -9.34
N GLU A 167 -10.49 -3.84 -10.63
CA GLU A 167 -10.26 -4.94 -11.57
C GLU A 167 -8.94 -5.66 -11.27
N TYR A 168 -8.93 -6.97 -11.44
CA TYR A 168 -7.78 -7.85 -11.36
C TYR A 168 -7.01 -7.73 -10.03
N TYR A 169 -7.71 -7.43 -8.93
CA TYR A 169 -7.10 -7.16 -7.62
C TYR A 169 -6.45 -8.42 -7.03
N TYR A 170 -7.11 -9.58 -7.16
CA TYR A 170 -6.55 -10.89 -6.81
C TYR A 170 -6.91 -11.96 -7.85
N HIS A 171 -6.03 -12.96 -8.00
CA HIS A 171 -6.18 -14.01 -9.01
C HIS A 171 -7.06 -15.19 -8.54
N GLY A 172 -6.94 -15.62 -7.28
CA GLY A 172 -7.62 -16.80 -6.76
C GLY A 172 -8.50 -16.49 -5.55
N TYR A 173 -9.45 -17.38 -5.25
CA TYR A 173 -10.32 -17.26 -4.08
C TYR A 173 -9.54 -17.24 -2.77
N GLU A 174 -8.53 -18.10 -2.61
CA GLU A 174 -7.70 -18.15 -1.40
C GLU A 174 -7.05 -16.78 -1.10
N ARG A 175 -6.54 -16.11 -2.14
CA ARG A 175 -5.98 -14.76 -2.00
C ARG A 175 -7.05 -13.74 -1.63
N GLY A 176 -8.23 -13.81 -2.26
CA GLY A 176 -9.36 -12.93 -1.93
C GLY A 176 -9.88 -13.14 -0.52
N GLU A 177 -9.88 -14.37 -0.02
CA GLU A 177 -10.30 -14.70 1.35
C GLU A 177 -9.31 -14.14 2.36
N ARG A 178 -8.00 -14.32 2.12
CA ARG A 178 -6.94 -13.76 2.97
C ARG A 178 -7.00 -12.23 3.08
N LEU A 179 -7.22 -11.53 1.96
CA LEU A 179 -7.35 -10.06 1.99
C LEU A 179 -8.61 -9.61 2.73
N THR A 180 -9.69 -10.40 2.66
CA THR A 180 -10.92 -10.15 3.43
C THR A 180 -10.71 -10.44 4.91
N GLU A 181 -10.02 -11.52 5.27
CA GLU A 181 -9.64 -11.88 6.64
C GLU A 181 -8.81 -10.77 7.28
N ASN A 182 -7.76 -10.29 6.59
CA ASN A 182 -6.93 -9.18 7.09
C ASN A 182 -7.76 -7.93 7.44
N ARG A 183 -8.73 -7.58 6.59
CA ARG A 183 -9.63 -6.44 6.81
C ARG A 183 -10.60 -6.69 7.96
N LEU A 184 -11.11 -7.93 8.09
CA LEU A 184 -11.99 -8.34 9.17
C LEU A 184 -11.26 -8.29 10.52
N GLU A 185 -10.08 -8.92 10.61
CA GLU A 185 -9.24 -8.92 11.82
C GLU A 185 -8.85 -7.49 12.25
N ALA A 186 -8.60 -6.57 11.30
CA ALA A 186 -8.35 -5.16 11.61
C ALA A 186 -9.58 -4.47 12.27
N HIS A 187 -10.78 -4.87 11.87
CA HIS A 187 -12.02 -4.42 12.50
C HIS A 187 -12.19 -5.06 13.89
N GLU A 188 -12.06 -6.37 14.01
CA GLU A 188 -12.20 -7.09 15.29
C GLU A 188 -11.20 -6.60 16.34
N SER A 189 -9.95 -6.36 15.93
CA SER A 189 -8.91 -5.75 16.77
C SER A 189 -9.39 -4.43 17.40
N ARG A 190 -10.06 -3.57 16.63
CA ARG A 190 -10.61 -2.28 17.09
C ARG A 190 -11.92 -2.40 17.87
N ALA A 191 -12.59 -3.54 17.84
CA ALA A 191 -13.86 -3.73 18.53
C ALA A 191 -13.70 -3.68 20.06
N LYS A 192 -12.55 -4.14 20.58
CA LYS A 192 -12.21 -4.08 22.00
C LYS A 192 -10.74 -3.73 22.21
N ARG A 193 -10.51 -2.56 22.81
CA ARG A 193 -9.19 -2.08 23.27
C ARG A 193 -9.14 -2.00 24.78
N PHE A 194 -7.94 -2.01 25.34
CA PHE A 194 -7.68 -1.73 26.73
C PHE A 194 -6.79 -0.50 26.81
N ARG A 195 -7.12 0.39 27.74
CA ARG A 195 -6.30 1.54 28.09
C ARG A 195 -5.84 1.39 29.53
N GLY A 196 -4.60 1.79 29.80
CA GLY A 196 -4.07 1.81 31.14
C GLY A 196 -3.06 2.91 31.32
N SER A 197 -2.81 3.27 32.56
CA SER A 197 -1.75 4.21 32.91
C SER A 197 -1.04 3.81 34.19
N GLY A 198 0.20 4.26 34.34
CA GLY A 198 1.00 4.03 35.55
C GLY A 198 2.49 4.25 35.33
N GLY A 199 3.31 3.70 36.22
CA GLY A 199 4.76 3.90 36.25
C GLY A 199 5.58 2.80 35.60
N ALA A 200 4.98 1.84 34.91
CA ALA A 200 5.66 0.65 34.37
C ALA A 200 6.65 0.98 33.25
N ARG A 201 7.95 1.08 33.60
CA ARG A 201 9.04 1.48 32.70
C ARG A 201 9.43 0.43 31.65
N GLN A 202 9.13 -0.84 31.92
CA GLN A 202 9.49 -1.97 31.07
C GLN A 202 8.55 -2.16 29.86
N LEU A 203 7.48 -1.38 29.75
CA LEU A 203 6.52 -1.50 28.65
C LEU A 203 7.16 -1.08 27.32
N GLN A 204 6.89 -1.85 26.28
CA GLN A 204 7.36 -1.56 24.91
C GLN A 204 6.28 -1.95 23.89
N ALA A 205 5.95 -1.04 22.97
CA ALA A 205 5.02 -1.33 21.88
C ALA A 205 5.54 -2.49 21.01
N GLY A 206 4.65 -3.40 20.63
CA GLY A 206 4.99 -4.64 19.92
C GLY A 206 5.43 -5.80 20.81
N ARG A 207 5.45 -5.61 22.14
CA ARG A 207 5.59 -6.69 23.13
C ARG A 207 4.28 -6.94 23.85
N TRP A 208 4.19 -8.07 24.54
CA TRP A 208 3.03 -8.38 25.38
C TRP A 208 3.42 -8.49 26.85
N PHE A 209 2.44 -8.40 27.73
CA PHE A 209 2.63 -8.54 29.18
C PHE A 209 1.47 -9.31 29.81
N GLU A 210 1.68 -9.80 31.03
CA GLU A 210 0.63 -10.41 31.85
C GLU A 210 0.21 -9.45 32.97
N LEU A 211 -1.07 -9.06 33.00
CA LEU A 211 -1.64 -8.23 34.06
C LEU A 211 -2.00 -9.09 35.28
N ILE A 212 -1.44 -8.75 36.44
CA ILE A 212 -1.71 -9.43 37.71
C ILE A 212 -2.24 -8.45 38.76
N GLN A 213 -2.89 -8.97 39.81
CA GLN A 213 -3.47 -8.17 40.91
C GLN A 213 -4.65 -7.29 40.46
N HIS A 214 -5.26 -7.59 39.31
CA HIS A 214 -6.43 -6.86 38.83
C HIS A 214 -7.71 -7.65 39.15
N PRO A 215 -8.68 -7.07 39.90
CA PRO A 215 -9.81 -7.82 40.48
C PRO A 215 -10.70 -8.53 39.44
N LEU A 216 -10.82 -7.99 38.23
CA LEU A 216 -11.61 -8.60 37.15
C LEU A 216 -10.83 -9.55 36.22
N HIS A 217 -9.50 -9.52 36.24
CA HIS A 217 -8.65 -10.32 35.34
C HIS A 217 -8.00 -11.49 36.09
N ASP A 218 -7.74 -11.34 37.39
CA ASP A 218 -7.14 -12.39 38.23
C ASP A 218 -8.01 -13.64 38.37
N SER A 219 -9.33 -13.49 38.26
CA SER A 219 -10.29 -14.61 38.29
C SER A 219 -10.45 -15.32 36.94
N GLY A 220 -9.91 -14.75 35.86
CA GLY A 220 -9.95 -15.30 34.51
C GLY A 220 -8.80 -16.27 34.22
N GLY A 221 -8.86 -16.90 33.05
CA GLY A 221 -7.75 -17.72 32.53
C GLY A 221 -6.57 -16.88 32.04
N GLU A 222 -5.44 -17.51 31.74
CA GLU A 222 -4.20 -16.86 31.28
C GLU A 222 -4.42 -15.94 30.06
N ALA A 223 -5.18 -16.40 29.05
CA ALA A 223 -5.52 -15.61 27.87
C ALA A 223 -6.34 -14.33 28.18
N GLU A 224 -6.97 -14.25 29.35
CA GLU A 224 -7.68 -13.05 29.80
C GLU A 224 -6.78 -12.03 30.49
N ARG A 225 -5.55 -12.42 30.85
CA ARG A 225 -4.53 -11.61 31.52
C ARG A 225 -3.39 -11.19 30.61
N GLN A 226 -3.25 -11.79 29.44
CA GLN A 226 -2.19 -11.47 28.48
C GLN A 226 -2.64 -10.40 27.48
N PHE A 227 -1.84 -9.35 27.37
CA PHE A 227 -2.15 -8.19 26.53
C PHE A 227 -0.97 -7.81 25.64
N LEU A 228 -1.24 -7.67 24.33
CA LEU A 228 -0.32 -7.09 23.36
C LEU A 228 -0.38 -5.56 23.44
N LEU A 229 0.79 -4.92 23.59
CA LEU A 229 0.95 -3.46 23.60
C LEU A 229 0.98 -2.93 22.16
N LEU A 230 0.03 -2.06 21.83
CA LEU A 230 -0.13 -1.48 20.49
C LEU A 230 0.47 -0.08 20.40
N GLY A 231 0.41 0.68 21.49
CA GLY A 231 0.93 2.04 21.56
C GLY A 231 1.24 2.44 22.98
N LEU A 232 2.24 3.29 23.14
CA LEU A 232 2.68 3.85 24.40
C LEU A 232 2.91 5.35 24.23
N THR A 233 2.45 6.14 25.20
CA THR A 233 2.84 7.54 25.37
C THR A 233 3.60 7.66 26.68
N VAL A 234 4.85 8.11 26.62
CA VAL A 234 5.73 8.22 27.80
C VAL A 234 5.91 9.69 28.17
N HIS A 235 5.55 10.01 29.41
CA HIS A 235 5.71 11.31 30.03
C HIS A 235 6.79 11.21 31.10
N ALA A 236 7.98 11.74 30.81
CA ALA A 236 9.13 11.64 31.70
C ALA A 236 9.74 13.01 32.01
N GLU A 237 10.02 13.26 33.28
CA GLU A 237 10.69 14.45 33.79
C GLU A 237 11.88 14.02 34.65
N ASN A 238 13.04 14.63 34.44
CA ASN A 238 14.24 14.27 35.19
C ASN A 238 14.18 14.83 36.63
N ALA A 239 14.72 14.05 37.58
CA ALA A 239 14.88 14.40 38.98
C ALA A 239 16.02 15.41 39.25
N LEU A 240 16.68 15.96 38.23
CA LEU A 240 17.76 16.92 38.45
C LEU A 240 17.19 18.26 38.96
N PRO A 241 17.77 18.90 39.99
CA PRO A 241 17.30 20.17 40.55
C PRO A 241 17.19 21.34 39.56
N VAL A 242 17.73 21.16 38.35
CA VAL A 242 17.75 22.12 37.26
C VAL A 242 16.35 22.32 36.66
N SER A 243 15.49 21.29 36.63
CA SER A 243 14.12 21.41 36.09
C SER A 243 13.24 22.35 36.94
N ALA A 244 13.47 22.42 38.25
CA ALA A 244 12.74 23.31 39.16
C ALA A 244 13.12 24.80 39.03
N GLN A 245 14.24 25.12 38.37
CA GLN A 245 14.80 26.48 38.30
C GLN A 245 14.75 27.10 36.89
N LEU A 246 14.46 26.32 35.85
CA LEU A 246 14.43 26.81 34.47
C LEU A 246 13.00 27.15 34.02
N GLN A 247 12.85 28.30 33.38
CA GLN A 247 11.62 28.64 32.69
C GLN A 247 11.45 27.74 31.45
N ALA A 248 10.23 27.25 31.23
CA ALA A 248 9.89 26.46 30.06
C ALA A 248 10.24 27.24 28.76
N LEU A 249 11.10 26.65 27.93
CA LEU A 249 11.46 27.23 26.64
C LEU A 249 10.31 27.08 25.62
N PRO A 250 10.22 27.97 24.61
CA PRO A 250 9.32 27.76 23.49
C PRO A 250 9.54 26.38 22.84
N GLY A 251 8.47 25.60 22.67
CA GLY A 251 8.52 24.24 22.13
C GLY A 251 8.84 23.15 23.16
N SER A 252 8.91 23.47 24.46
CA SER A 252 9.05 22.46 25.51
C SER A 252 7.83 21.53 25.61
N LEU A 253 8.06 20.32 26.12
CA LEU A 253 7.01 19.33 26.37
C LEU A 253 6.26 19.55 27.70
N GLN A 254 6.55 20.64 28.42
CA GLN A 254 5.95 20.95 29.72
C GLN A 254 4.42 21.01 29.66
N PRO A 255 3.78 21.67 28.66
CA PRO A 255 2.33 21.70 28.59
C PRO A 255 1.70 20.31 28.40
N GLN A 256 2.33 19.43 27.63
CA GLN A 256 1.86 18.05 27.46
C GLN A 256 2.02 17.23 28.74
N LEU A 257 3.12 17.45 29.48
CA LEU A 257 3.38 16.79 30.75
C LEU A 257 2.39 17.23 31.83
N ASP A 258 2.14 18.54 31.95
CA ASP A 258 1.17 19.09 32.90
C ASP A 258 -0.25 18.60 32.59
N ALA A 259 -0.63 18.60 31.31
CA ALA A 259 -1.93 18.07 30.88
C ALA A 259 -2.09 16.58 31.23
N ALA A 260 -1.03 15.77 31.10
CA ALA A 260 -1.04 14.37 31.51
C ALA A 260 -1.18 14.25 33.04
N LYS A 261 -0.40 15.03 33.81
CA LYS A 261 -0.52 15.05 35.29
C LYS A 261 -1.94 15.39 35.73
N THR A 262 -2.55 16.42 35.16
CA THR A 262 -3.95 16.79 35.39
C THR A 262 -4.91 15.66 35.02
N ALA A 263 -4.77 15.05 33.84
CA ALA A 263 -5.66 13.98 33.37
C ALA A 263 -5.67 12.75 34.28
N HIS A 264 -4.55 12.46 34.95
CA HIS A 264 -4.44 11.34 35.89
C HIS A 264 -4.58 11.74 37.37
N GLY A 265 -4.94 12.99 37.66
CA GLY A 265 -5.10 13.48 39.04
C GLY A 265 -3.81 13.47 39.85
N LEU A 266 -2.66 13.68 39.18
CA LEU A 266 -1.33 13.77 39.77
C LEU A 266 -0.92 15.22 40.04
N GLU A 267 -1.90 16.11 40.20
CA GLU A 267 -1.67 17.50 40.58
C GLU A 267 -1.19 17.56 42.04
N ASP A 268 -0.25 18.46 42.33
CA ASP A 268 0.19 18.71 43.69
C ASP A 268 -0.95 19.35 44.50
N GLU A 269 -1.73 18.54 45.23
CA GLU A 269 -2.63 19.05 46.26
C GLU A 269 -1.78 19.71 47.35
N GLY A 270 -1.81 21.04 47.36
CA GLY A 270 -0.91 21.89 48.13
C GLY A 270 -1.07 21.78 49.65
N ASP A 271 -0.49 20.74 50.27
CA ASP A 271 -0.39 20.63 51.72
C ASP A 271 1.05 20.41 52.23
N SER A 272 1.51 21.44 52.95
CA SER A 272 2.34 21.38 54.17
C SER A 272 3.77 20.81 54.11
N GLU A 273 4.76 21.69 54.33
CA GLU A 273 6.16 21.51 54.82
C GLU A 273 7.08 20.45 54.20
N ARG A 274 6.58 19.38 53.59
CA ARG A 274 7.37 18.36 52.86
C ARG A 274 7.95 18.90 51.56
N LEU A 275 7.31 19.89 50.95
CA LEU A 275 7.70 20.48 49.66
C LEU A 275 9.09 21.15 49.67
N SER A 276 9.59 21.65 50.82
CA SER A 276 10.91 22.31 50.85
C SER A 276 12.05 21.31 50.65
N ASP A 277 11.91 20.10 51.19
CA ASP A 277 12.93 19.06 51.05
C ASP A 277 12.90 18.44 49.65
N TYR A 278 11.69 18.20 49.09
CA TYR A 278 11.52 17.64 47.74
C TYR A 278 11.97 18.57 46.61
N ARG A 279 11.85 19.90 46.77
CA ARG A 279 12.41 20.88 45.82
C ARG A 279 13.94 20.88 45.77
N SER A 280 14.61 20.38 46.82
CA SER A 280 16.06 20.26 46.86
C SER A 280 16.59 18.89 46.40
N GLY A 281 15.79 17.83 46.55
CA GLY A 281 16.14 16.46 46.17
C GLY A 281 15.75 16.06 44.74
N GLY A 282 14.79 16.77 44.14
CA GLY A 282 14.29 16.54 42.79
C GLY A 282 13.49 15.24 42.66
N THR A 283 12.19 15.37 42.36
CA THR A 283 11.33 14.21 42.12
C THR A 283 11.13 14.05 40.62
N GLY A 284 11.89 13.14 40.00
CA GLY A 284 11.66 12.76 38.62
C GLY A 284 10.25 12.18 38.47
N HIS A 285 9.62 12.45 37.33
CA HIS A 285 8.30 11.94 37.01
C HIS A 285 8.41 10.91 35.89
N PHE A 286 7.70 9.80 35.99
CA PHE A 286 7.59 8.82 34.92
C PHE A 286 6.17 8.24 34.90
N LEU A 287 5.44 8.58 33.84
CA LEU A 287 4.07 8.16 33.58
C LEU A 287 4.01 7.58 32.17
N VAL A 288 3.33 6.45 32.03
CA VAL A 288 3.06 5.80 30.75
C VAL A 288 1.57 5.64 30.59
N ASP A 289 1.06 6.08 29.45
CA ASP A 289 -0.25 5.68 28.93
C ASP A 289 -0.07 4.59 27.88
N LEU A 290 -0.90 3.55 27.95
CA LEU A 290 -0.85 2.43 27.02
C LEU A 290 -2.19 2.19 26.33
N GLU A 291 -2.11 1.77 25.08
CA GLU A 291 -3.18 1.08 24.37
C GLU A 291 -2.77 -0.37 24.12
N ALA A 292 -3.65 -1.30 24.48
CA ALA A 292 -3.42 -2.73 24.36
C ALA A 292 -4.66 -3.47 23.84
N GLN A 293 -4.45 -4.71 23.39
CA GLN A 293 -5.51 -5.69 23.12
C GLN A 293 -5.17 -7.02 23.78
N ARG A 294 -6.13 -7.94 23.90
CA ARG A 294 -5.83 -9.32 24.33
C ARG A 294 -4.88 -9.97 23.34
N LEU A 295 -3.88 -10.71 23.85
CA LEU A 295 -2.92 -11.42 23.00
C LEU A 295 -3.61 -12.49 22.14
N SER A 296 -4.72 -13.06 22.61
CA SER A 296 -5.52 -14.06 21.86
C SER A 296 -6.23 -13.50 20.61
N GLN A 297 -6.31 -12.18 20.46
CA GLN A 297 -6.94 -11.55 19.30
C GLN A 297 -5.86 -11.29 18.24
N PRO A 298 -6.05 -11.70 16.98
CA PRO A 298 -5.17 -11.28 15.89
C PRO A 298 -5.12 -9.74 15.76
N TYR A 299 -3.95 -9.21 15.43
CA TYR A 299 -3.78 -7.80 15.12
C TYR A 299 -3.50 -7.60 13.63
N ARG A 300 -4.25 -6.68 13.02
CA ARG A 300 -3.99 -6.16 11.68
C ARG A 300 -4.12 -4.66 11.71
N HIS A 301 -3.22 -3.99 11.00
CA HIS A 301 -3.31 -2.55 10.86
C HIS A 301 -4.49 -2.19 9.93
N PRO A 302 -5.34 -1.21 10.28
CA PRO A 302 -6.36 -0.71 9.35
C PRO A 302 -5.72 -0.11 8.09
N LEU A 303 -6.44 -0.13 6.97
CA LEU A 303 -6.03 0.53 5.72
C LEU A 303 -6.10 2.06 5.87
N THR A 304 -5.04 2.68 6.40
CA THR A 304 -4.97 4.12 6.66
C THR A 304 -4.12 4.86 5.64
N HIS A 305 -3.13 4.19 5.06
CA HIS A 305 -2.28 4.74 4.02
C HIS A 305 -2.97 4.55 2.66
N ARG A 306 -3.25 5.68 2.01
CA ARG A 306 -3.98 5.66 0.74
C ARG A 306 -3.06 5.32 -0.41
N ARG A 307 -3.55 4.48 -1.31
CA ARG A 307 -2.96 4.31 -2.64
C ARG A 307 -3.11 5.61 -3.44
N PRO A 308 -2.05 6.09 -4.11
CA PRO A 308 -2.14 7.24 -5.00
C PRO A 308 -3.10 6.99 -6.16
N VAL A 309 -3.91 7.99 -6.49
CA VAL A 309 -4.87 7.91 -7.60
C VAL A 309 -4.34 8.74 -8.76
N ILE A 310 -4.22 8.13 -9.93
CA ILE A 310 -3.85 8.81 -11.16
C ILE A 310 -5.09 9.53 -11.71
N GLY A 311 -5.04 10.86 -11.76
CA GLY A 311 -6.19 11.70 -12.10
C GLY A 311 -6.59 11.73 -13.58
N GLY A 312 -5.89 11.02 -14.46
CA GLY A 312 -6.20 10.98 -15.88
C GLY A 312 -5.18 10.19 -16.70
N PRO A 313 -5.46 9.98 -18.00
CA PRO A 313 -4.61 9.17 -18.84
C PRO A 313 -3.25 9.83 -19.08
N GLN A 314 -2.25 8.99 -19.34
CA GLN A 314 -0.87 9.39 -19.63
C GLN A 314 -0.43 8.77 -20.95
N THR A 315 0.60 9.31 -21.59
CA THR A 315 1.19 8.62 -22.74
C THR A 315 2.35 7.73 -22.31
N ALA A 316 2.60 6.69 -23.11
CA ALA A 316 3.70 5.75 -22.93
C ALA A 316 4.17 5.25 -24.31
N THR A 317 5.40 4.76 -24.38
CA THR A 317 5.97 4.20 -25.62
C THR A 317 5.84 2.69 -25.60
N VAL A 318 5.36 2.09 -26.68
CA VAL A 318 5.29 0.62 -26.82
C VAL A 318 6.70 0.04 -26.96
N VAL A 319 7.00 -1.00 -26.19
CA VAL A 319 8.33 -1.64 -26.12
C VAL A 319 8.24 -3.16 -26.33
N GLY A 320 9.39 -3.78 -26.59
CA GLY A 320 9.52 -5.21 -26.79
C GLY A 320 10.96 -5.61 -27.10
N PRO A 321 11.20 -6.88 -27.48
CA PRO A 321 12.53 -7.40 -27.72
C PRO A 321 13.31 -6.65 -28.79
N ALA A 322 14.64 -6.61 -28.63
CA ALA A 322 15.53 -6.06 -29.63
C ALA A 322 15.31 -6.72 -31.00
N ASN A 323 15.33 -5.92 -32.06
CA ASN A 323 15.12 -6.33 -33.46
C ASN A 323 13.71 -6.86 -33.79
N GLU A 324 12.71 -6.67 -32.92
CA GLU A 324 11.31 -6.89 -33.27
C GLU A 324 10.57 -5.59 -33.60
N GLU A 325 9.56 -5.71 -34.47
CA GLU A 325 8.65 -4.58 -34.78
C GLU A 325 7.32 -4.70 -34.02
N ILE A 326 6.92 -5.94 -33.68
CA ILE A 326 5.64 -6.24 -33.03
C ILE A 326 5.91 -7.23 -31.91
N HIS A 327 5.47 -6.91 -30.69
CA HIS A 327 5.56 -7.79 -29.54
C HIS A 327 4.22 -7.86 -28.82
N THR A 328 3.57 -9.02 -28.89
CA THR A 328 2.23 -9.20 -28.36
C THR A 328 1.96 -10.62 -27.90
N ASP A 329 0.90 -10.81 -27.13
CA ASP A 329 0.46 -12.11 -26.62
C ASP A 329 -0.86 -12.58 -27.28
N HIS A 330 -1.41 -13.70 -26.79
CA HIS A 330 -2.66 -14.27 -27.31
C HIS A 330 -3.90 -13.35 -27.23
N LEU A 331 -3.87 -12.26 -26.46
CA LEU A 331 -4.94 -11.26 -26.35
C LEU A 331 -4.61 -9.95 -27.06
N ASN A 332 -3.57 -9.93 -27.88
CA ASN A 332 -3.04 -8.72 -28.50
C ASN A 332 -2.63 -7.64 -27.48
N ARG A 333 -2.20 -8.05 -26.28
CA ARG A 333 -1.66 -7.13 -25.27
C ARG A 333 -0.25 -6.71 -25.65
N VAL A 334 0.16 -5.52 -25.24
CA VAL A 334 1.52 -5.01 -25.49
C VAL A 334 2.20 -4.61 -24.20
N ARG A 335 3.51 -4.38 -24.24
CA ARG A 335 4.26 -3.78 -23.14
C ARG A 335 4.61 -2.34 -23.48
N VAL A 336 4.76 -1.51 -22.46
CA VAL A 336 5.06 -0.09 -22.62
C VAL A 336 6.16 0.34 -21.65
N GLN A 337 6.83 1.43 -21.96
CA GLN A 337 7.62 2.16 -20.98
C GLN A 337 6.96 3.53 -20.75
N PHE A 338 6.67 3.82 -19.49
CA PHE A 338 6.16 5.12 -19.08
C PHE A 338 7.29 6.15 -19.05
N HIS A 339 6.97 7.41 -19.34
CA HIS A 339 7.98 8.49 -19.38
C HIS A 339 8.63 8.78 -18.01
N TRP A 340 7.93 8.47 -16.92
CA TRP A 340 8.43 8.61 -15.56
C TRP A 340 9.20 7.38 -15.06
N ASP A 341 9.20 6.28 -15.82
CA ASP A 341 9.98 5.09 -15.49
C ASP A 341 11.47 5.33 -15.79
N ARG A 342 12.25 5.41 -14.72
CA ARG A 342 13.70 5.63 -14.76
C ARG A 342 14.52 4.34 -14.71
N GLN A 343 13.88 3.20 -14.41
CA GLN A 343 14.55 1.91 -14.22
C GLN A 343 14.40 0.99 -15.45
N GLY A 344 13.32 1.14 -16.22
CA GLY A 344 13.10 0.40 -17.45
C GLY A 344 14.15 0.65 -18.53
N GLN A 345 14.49 -0.39 -19.30
CA GLN A 345 15.56 -0.38 -20.32
C GLN A 345 15.04 -0.25 -21.75
N ASN A 346 13.77 0.12 -21.92
CA ASN A 346 13.02 0.14 -23.19
C ASN A 346 12.99 -1.22 -23.90
N ASP A 347 12.78 -2.29 -23.13
CA ASP A 347 12.82 -3.68 -23.60
C ASP A 347 11.52 -4.43 -23.25
N GLU A 348 11.51 -5.74 -23.49
CA GLU A 348 10.38 -6.61 -23.12
C GLU A 348 10.15 -6.74 -21.61
N ASN A 349 10.96 -6.13 -20.74
CA ASN A 349 10.83 -6.22 -19.29
C ASN A 349 10.36 -4.92 -18.65
N SER A 350 10.24 -3.80 -19.40
CA SER A 350 9.84 -2.50 -18.84
C SER A 350 8.46 -2.49 -18.17
N SER A 351 7.50 -3.31 -18.62
CA SER A 351 6.18 -3.39 -17.98
C SER A 351 5.56 -4.77 -18.06
N VAL A 352 4.43 -4.92 -17.36
CA VAL A 352 3.48 -6.01 -17.60
C VAL A 352 2.76 -5.86 -18.94
N TRP A 353 1.99 -6.89 -19.30
CA TRP A 353 1.10 -6.88 -20.45
C TRP A 353 -0.12 -5.98 -20.24
N LEU A 354 -0.21 -4.91 -21.01
CA LEU A 354 -1.34 -3.99 -21.04
C LEU A 354 -2.37 -4.43 -22.08
N ARG A 355 -3.65 -4.47 -21.68
CA ARG A 355 -4.76 -4.61 -22.62
C ARG A 355 -4.87 -3.36 -23.51
N VAL A 356 -5.28 -3.57 -24.75
CA VAL A 356 -5.44 -2.51 -25.75
C VAL A 356 -6.90 -2.42 -26.16
N SER A 357 -7.50 -1.25 -25.97
CA SER A 357 -8.83 -0.91 -26.48
C SER A 357 -8.85 -1.06 -28.00
N GLN A 358 -9.89 -1.70 -28.52
CA GLN A 358 -10.09 -1.97 -29.93
C GLN A 358 -11.33 -1.22 -30.43
N PRO A 359 -11.40 -0.85 -31.73
CA PRO A 359 -12.58 -0.17 -32.28
C PRO A 359 -13.89 -0.96 -32.11
N ASN A 360 -13.80 -2.29 -32.14
CA ASN A 360 -14.89 -3.21 -31.84
C ASN A 360 -14.29 -4.56 -31.40
N ALA A 361 -14.81 -5.18 -30.35
CA ALA A 361 -14.28 -6.44 -29.80
C ALA A 361 -15.41 -7.38 -29.38
N GLY A 362 -15.50 -8.54 -30.06
CA GLY A 362 -16.45 -9.62 -29.76
C GLY A 362 -15.78 -10.99 -29.76
N ALA A 363 -16.56 -12.02 -29.44
CA ALA A 363 -16.08 -13.40 -29.38
C ALA A 363 -15.73 -13.93 -30.79
N GLY A 364 -14.46 -13.77 -31.20
CA GLY A 364 -13.95 -14.20 -32.50
C GLY A 364 -14.20 -13.22 -33.66
N TRP A 365 -14.61 -11.98 -33.39
CA TRP A 365 -14.87 -10.97 -34.41
C TRP A 365 -14.60 -9.55 -33.86
N GLY A 366 -14.36 -8.59 -34.75
CA GLY A 366 -14.09 -7.20 -34.37
C GLY A 366 -13.04 -6.52 -35.24
N GLY A 367 -12.61 -5.32 -34.84
CA GLY A 367 -11.50 -4.60 -35.45
C GLY A 367 -10.24 -4.81 -34.61
N VAL A 368 -9.13 -5.22 -35.24
CA VAL A 368 -7.87 -5.42 -34.53
C VAL A 368 -6.79 -4.54 -35.14
N PHE A 369 -6.29 -3.62 -34.34
CA PHE A 369 -5.08 -2.89 -34.63
C PHE A 369 -4.16 -3.09 -33.42
N VAL A 370 -2.99 -3.69 -33.62
CA VAL A 370 -2.01 -3.90 -32.54
C VAL A 370 -1.01 -2.74 -32.54
N PRO A 371 -0.71 -2.10 -31.40
CA PRO A 371 0.36 -1.11 -31.31
C PRO A 371 1.71 -1.76 -31.63
N ARG A 372 2.55 -1.07 -32.43
CA ARG A 372 3.90 -1.53 -32.76
C ARG A 372 4.94 -0.91 -31.83
N ILE A 373 6.08 -1.57 -31.68
CA ILE A 373 7.20 -1.05 -30.89
C ILE A 373 7.59 0.34 -31.42
N GLY A 374 7.80 1.28 -30.49
CA GLY A 374 8.10 2.69 -30.77
C GLY A 374 6.88 3.58 -31.06
N GLN A 375 5.66 3.04 -31.08
CA GLN A 375 4.46 3.87 -31.16
C GLN A 375 4.09 4.46 -29.80
N GLU A 376 3.56 5.68 -29.81
CA GLU A 376 3.03 6.33 -28.61
C GLU A 376 1.55 5.97 -28.41
N VAL A 377 1.23 5.53 -27.20
CA VAL A 377 -0.12 5.10 -26.80
C VAL A 377 -0.62 5.94 -25.63
N LEU A 378 -1.94 6.11 -25.56
CA LEU A 378 -2.62 6.69 -24.41
C LEU A 378 -3.00 5.55 -23.45
N VAL A 379 -2.53 5.64 -22.21
CA VAL A 379 -2.74 4.68 -21.14
C VAL A 379 -3.62 5.31 -20.07
N ASP A 380 -4.78 4.72 -19.84
CA ASP A 380 -5.65 5.03 -18.71
C ASP A 380 -5.42 4.01 -17.59
N PHE A 381 -5.87 4.33 -16.38
CA PHE A 381 -5.67 3.53 -15.18
C PHE A 381 -7.03 3.21 -14.55
N LEU A 382 -7.39 1.93 -14.49
CA LEU A 382 -8.69 1.50 -13.98
C LEU A 382 -8.83 1.89 -12.51
N GLU A 383 -9.91 2.59 -12.14
CA GLU A 383 -10.10 3.21 -10.80
C GLU A 383 -8.97 4.18 -10.40
N GLY A 384 -8.19 4.68 -11.37
CA GLY A 384 -6.99 5.47 -11.15
C GLY A 384 -5.83 4.70 -10.51
N ASP A 385 -5.87 3.37 -10.48
CA ASP A 385 -4.83 2.52 -9.90
C ASP A 385 -3.64 2.37 -10.84
N ALA A 386 -2.46 2.85 -10.41
CA ALA A 386 -1.20 2.73 -11.14
C ALA A 386 -0.83 1.28 -11.50
N ASP A 387 -1.32 0.30 -10.73
CA ASP A 387 -1.08 -1.12 -10.99
C ASP A 387 -2.05 -1.69 -12.04
N ARG A 388 -3.01 -0.90 -12.54
CA ARG A 388 -4.06 -1.34 -13.49
C ARG A 388 -4.10 -0.50 -14.77
N PRO A 389 -2.99 -0.44 -15.55
CA PRO A 389 -2.95 0.27 -16.81
C PRO A 389 -3.73 -0.44 -17.92
N LEU A 390 -4.42 0.36 -18.75
CA LEU A 390 -5.17 -0.04 -19.94
C LEU A 390 -4.89 0.95 -21.07
N ILE A 391 -4.46 0.47 -22.24
CA ILE A 391 -4.29 1.35 -23.40
C ILE A 391 -5.67 1.68 -23.98
N THR A 392 -6.01 2.96 -24.05
CA THR A 392 -7.31 3.45 -24.51
C THR A 392 -7.24 4.17 -25.85
N GLY A 393 -6.05 4.55 -26.31
CA GLY A 393 -5.88 5.28 -27.55
C GLY A 393 -4.45 5.31 -28.07
N ARG A 394 -4.26 6.05 -29.16
CA ARG A 394 -2.98 6.28 -29.81
C ARG A 394 -2.89 7.73 -30.24
N VAL A 395 -1.66 8.24 -30.28
CA VAL A 395 -1.39 9.59 -30.74
C VAL A 395 -0.23 9.57 -31.72
N TYR A 396 -0.30 10.45 -32.72
CA TYR A 396 0.86 10.80 -33.52
C TYR A 396 1.71 11.82 -32.76
N ASN A 397 3.01 11.88 -33.08
CA ASN A 397 3.96 12.81 -32.46
C ASN A 397 4.97 13.33 -33.49
N GLY A 398 6.04 13.98 -33.04
CA GLY A 398 7.04 14.58 -33.92
C GLY A 398 7.85 13.58 -34.75
N GLU A 399 7.94 12.32 -34.32
CA GLU A 399 8.65 11.26 -35.04
C GLU A 399 7.68 10.37 -35.84
N GLN A 400 6.55 10.01 -35.22
CA GLN A 400 5.47 9.25 -35.82
C GLN A 400 4.41 10.22 -36.32
N THR A 401 4.56 10.74 -37.54
CA THR A 401 3.61 11.70 -38.13
C THR A 401 2.47 11.00 -38.88
N PRO A 402 1.25 11.58 -38.92
CA PRO A 402 0.20 11.04 -39.76
C PRO A 402 0.54 11.22 -41.24
N ASP A 403 0.11 10.27 -42.08
CA ASP A 403 0.26 10.40 -43.53
C ASP A 403 -0.64 11.50 -44.10
N TRP A 404 -1.88 11.61 -43.60
CA TRP A 404 -2.87 12.59 -44.02
C TRP A 404 -3.00 13.71 -42.98
N HIS A 405 -2.31 14.82 -43.22
CA HIS A 405 -2.12 15.85 -42.19
C HIS A 405 -2.14 17.30 -42.70
N SER A 406 -2.27 17.52 -44.01
CA SER A 406 -2.05 18.86 -44.59
C SER A 406 -3.28 19.77 -44.62
N HIS A 407 -4.47 19.23 -44.90
CA HIS A 407 -5.66 20.05 -45.18
C HIS A 407 -6.97 19.46 -44.63
N GLY A 408 -6.93 18.31 -43.96
CA GLY A 408 -8.11 17.70 -43.31
C GLY A 408 -9.17 17.14 -44.26
N LEU A 409 -8.91 17.07 -45.57
CA LEU A 409 -9.86 16.48 -46.53
C LEU A 409 -9.70 14.97 -46.70
N LEU A 410 -8.55 14.42 -46.29
CA LEU A 410 -8.25 13.00 -46.42
C LEU A 410 -8.40 12.32 -45.06
N SER A 411 -9.10 11.19 -45.05
CA SER A 411 -9.25 10.32 -43.88
C SER A 411 -9.16 8.85 -44.29
N GLY A 412 -8.87 7.94 -43.35
CA GLY A 412 -8.87 6.51 -43.63
C GLY A 412 -7.87 5.69 -42.82
N PHE A 413 -7.43 4.58 -43.39
CA PHE A 413 -6.51 3.63 -42.77
C PHE A 413 -5.32 3.36 -43.68
N LYS A 414 -4.10 3.52 -43.15
CA LYS A 414 -2.88 3.08 -43.81
C LYS A 414 -2.12 2.12 -42.91
N SER A 415 -1.75 0.98 -43.46
CA SER A 415 -0.96 -0.05 -42.79
C SER A 415 0.52 0.05 -43.18
N LYS A 416 1.35 -0.83 -42.63
CA LYS A 416 2.76 -0.98 -43.02
C LYS A 416 3.11 -2.46 -43.05
N THR A 417 3.80 -2.91 -44.08
CA THR A 417 4.30 -4.29 -44.17
C THR A 417 5.28 -4.58 -43.03
N TYR A 418 5.15 -5.74 -42.41
CA TYR A 418 6.07 -6.17 -41.35
C TYR A 418 7.50 -6.25 -41.89
N ARG A 419 8.45 -5.60 -41.22
CA ARG A 419 9.85 -5.46 -41.63
C ARG A 419 10.03 -4.98 -43.08
N GLY A 420 9.11 -4.15 -43.57
CA GLY A 420 9.13 -3.63 -44.94
C GLY A 420 8.62 -2.19 -45.05
N SER A 421 8.70 -1.64 -46.26
CA SER A 421 8.27 -0.28 -46.59
C SER A 421 6.94 -0.21 -47.36
N LYS A 422 6.38 -1.36 -47.75
CA LYS A 422 5.09 -1.42 -48.45
C LYS A 422 3.91 -1.20 -47.49
N TYR A 423 2.71 -1.00 -48.03
CA TYR A 423 1.50 -0.74 -47.26
C TYR A 423 0.22 -1.15 -48.00
N ASN A 424 -0.86 -1.32 -47.25
CA ASN A 424 -2.22 -1.27 -47.79
C ASN A 424 -2.91 -0.04 -47.23
N GLU A 425 -3.77 0.61 -48.01
CA GLU A 425 -4.51 1.79 -47.56
C GLU A 425 -5.95 1.83 -48.08
N LEU A 426 -6.84 2.37 -47.27
CA LEU A 426 -8.19 2.80 -47.60
C LEU A 426 -8.25 4.29 -47.31
N VAL A 427 -8.62 5.10 -48.30
CA VAL A 427 -8.64 6.56 -48.20
C VAL A 427 -9.98 7.10 -48.68
N PHE A 428 -10.55 8.00 -47.90
CA PHE A 428 -11.69 8.84 -48.23
C PHE A 428 -11.19 10.26 -48.47
N ASP A 429 -11.65 10.89 -49.55
CA ASP A 429 -11.33 12.26 -49.92
C ASP A 429 -12.65 13.03 -49.96
N ASP A 430 -12.85 13.93 -48.99
CA ASP A 430 -14.08 14.69 -48.77
C ASP A 430 -14.00 16.10 -49.38
N ALA A 431 -13.19 16.27 -50.43
CA ALA A 431 -13.15 17.51 -51.19
C ALA A 431 -14.50 17.74 -51.89
N THR A 432 -15.10 18.90 -51.62
CA THR A 432 -16.42 19.29 -52.15
C THR A 432 -16.49 19.15 -53.67
N ASP A 433 -17.55 18.49 -54.14
CA ASP A 433 -17.85 18.19 -55.55
C ASP A 433 -16.79 17.30 -56.25
N GLN A 434 -15.87 16.72 -55.47
CA GLN A 434 -14.76 15.89 -55.94
C GLN A 434 -14.50 14.72 -54.99
N GLU A 435 -15.56 14.22 -54.35
CA GLU A 435 -15.49 13.16 -53.37
C GLU A 435 -15.07 11.84 -54.00
N ARG A 436 -14.23 11.07 -53.30
CA ARG A 436 -13.78 9.75 -53.77
C ARG A 436 -13.37 8.82 -52.65
N VAL A 437 -13.30 7.53 -53.01
CA VAL A 437 -12.75 6.48 -52.17
C VAL A 437 -11.68 5.71 -52.94
N ARG A 438 -10.56 5.41 -52.28
CA ARG A 438 -9.47 4.62 -52.84
C ARG A 438 -9.08 3.48 -51.91
N LEU A 439 -9.09 2.26 -52.43
CA LEU A 439 -8.48 1.09 -51.81
C LEU A 439 -7.23 0.70 -52.61
N ASN A 440 -6.07 0.66 -51.95
CA ASN A 440 -4.79 0.38 -52.59
C ASN A 440 -4.02 -0.71 -51.84
N SER A 441 -3.47 -1.65 -52.60
CA SER A 441 -2.41 -2.54 -52.13
C SER A 441 -1.11 -2.20 -52.85
N GLU A 442 -0.08 -1.89 -52.08
CA GLU A 442 1.26 -1.63 -52.62
C GLU A 442 1.91 -2.91 -53.18
N ALA A 443 1.42 -4.08 -52.77
CA ALA A 443 1.78 -5.33 -53.42
C ALA A 443 1.18 -5.35 -54.83
N GLU A 444 2.03 -5.52 -55.85
CA GLU A 444 1.64 -5.49 -57.28
C GLU A 444 0.89 -4.21 -57.74
N LYS A 445 0.87 -3.15 -56.93
CA LYS A 445 0.27 -1.84 -57.25
C LYS A 445 -1.21 -1.88 -57.60
N SER A 446 -1.95 -2.84 -57.04
CA SER A 446 -3.39 -3.00 -57.33
C SER A 446 -4.24 -1.94 -56.63
N GLN A 447 -5.17 -1.33 -57.38
CA GLN A 447 -6.03 -0.26 -56.86
C GLN A 447 -7.48 -0.38 -57.30
N LEU A 448 -8.40 -0.07 -56.39
CA LEU A 448 -9.80 0.22 -56.67
C LEU A 448 -10.08 1.69 -56.32
N ASN A 449 -10.41 2.50 -57.31
CA ASN A 449 -10.74 3.91 -57.15
C ASN A 449 -12.21 4.14 -57.54
N LEU A 450 -12.95 4.91 -56.73
CA LEU A 450 -14.37 5.20 -56.89
C LEU A 450 -14.64 6.70 -56.74
N GLY A 451 -15.58 7.25 -57.52
CA GLY A 451 -16.00 8.66 -57.44
C GLY A 451 -15.23 9.55 -58.41
N TYR A 452 -14.67 10.67 -57.92
CA TYR A 452 -13.90 11.63 -58.70
C TYR A 452 -12.43 11.20 -58.83
N LEU A 453 -12.03 10.68 -59.99
CA LEU A 453 -10.71 10.08 -60.18
C LEU A 453 -9.65 11.15 -60.44
N ILE A 454 -8.59 11.16 -59.63
CA ILE A 454 -7.43 12.05 -59.76
C ILE A 454 -6.13 11.29 -59.58
N HIS A 455 -5.02 11.85 -60.08
CA HIS A 455 -3.70 11.46 -59.61
C HIS A 455 -3.52 11.88 -58.13
N GLN A 456 -2.90 11.04 -57.31
CA GLN A 456 -2.56 11.39 -55.93
C GLN A 456 -1.17 10.90 -55.58
N THR A 457 -0.37 11.77 -54.96
CA THR A 457 0.93 11.40 -54.37
C THR A 457 0.96 11.93 -52.94
N GLY A 458 0.92 11.03 -51.95
CA GLY A 458 0.78 11.44 -50.54
C GLY A 458 -0.46 12.31 -50.33
N ASN A 459 -0.24 13.52 -49.80
CA ASN A 459 -1.29 14.52 -49.57
C ASN A 459 -1.61 15.39 -50.79
N THR A 460 -0.86 15.28 -51.88
CA THR A 460 -1.05 16.14 -53.04
C THR A 460 -2.11 15.55 -53.98
N ARG A 461 -3.21 16.30 -54.14
CA ARG A 461 -4.24 16.08 -55.16
C ARG A 461 -3.70 16.56 -56.51
N GLY A 462 -3.70 15.68 -57.51
CA GLY A 462 -3.16 15.92 -58.84
C GLY A 462 -4.26 16.11 -59.90
N ALA A 463 -3.89 15.92 -61.17
CA ALA A 463 -4.79 16.14 -62.29
C ALA A 463 -5.99 15.18 -62.30
N PHE A 464 -7.12 15.69 -62.78
CA PHE A 464 -8.33 14.93 -63.05
C PHE A 464 -8.10 13.85 -64.11
N ARG A 465 -8.68 12.68 -63.87
CA ARG A 465 -8.55 11.49 -64.73
C ARG A 465 -9.90 10.97 -65.24
N GLY A 466 -11.00 11.27 -64.55
CA GLY A 466 -12.34 10.80 -64.92
C GLY A 466 -13.28 10.70 -63.72
N THR A 467 -14.48 10.17 -63.95
CA THR A 467 -15.46 9.87 -62.89
C THR A 467 -15.94 8.44 -62.99
N GLY A 468 -16.44 7.88 -61.90
CA GLY A 468 -16.98 6.53 -61.85
C GLY A 468 -16.08 5.57 -61.09
N PHE A 469 -15.57 4.53 -61.75
CA PHE A 469 -14.67 3.55 -61.12
C PHE A 469 -13.46 3.26 -62.00
N GLU A 470 -12.34 2.93 -61.36
CA GLU A 470 -11.12 2.46 -62.02
C GLU A 470 -10.51 1.29 -61.23
N LEU A 471 -10.15 0.23 -61.95
CA LEU A 471 -9.34 -0.87 -61.46
C LEU A 471 -7.97 -0.81 -62.15
N ARG A 472 -6.89 -0.79 -61.36
CA ARG A 472 -5.51 -0.71 -61.86
C ARG A 472 -4.66 -1.85 -61.36
#